data_AF-A0A352A2L5-F1
#
_entry.id   AF-A0A352A2L5-F1
#
_cell.length_a   1.000
_cell.length_b   1.000
_cell.length_c   1.000
_cell.angle_alpha   90.00
_cell.angle_beta   90.00
_cell.angle_gamma   90.00
#
_symmetry.space_group_name_H-M   'P 1'
#
loop_
_entity.id
_entity.type
_entity.pdbx_description
1 polymer ?
#
loop_
_entity_poly.entity_id
_entity_poly.type
_entity_poly.pdbx_seq_one_letter_code
_entity_poly.pdbx_strand_id
1 'polypeptide(L)'
;MNNELFQLLSNAQNGDKRATENLYLKFSKLIKKLGKIVESEEAESDIIISFLEFIKKINLKKLENSSYGEIVNYIYITSKLYIFIN
;
A
#
# COMPACT_ATOMS: atom_id res chain seq x y z
N MET A 1 -19.84 -7.72 5.19
CA MET A 1 -18.62 -8.33 5.78
C MET A 1 -17.66 -7.18 6.05
N ASN A 2 -17.28 -6.92 7.31
CA ASN A 2 -16.30 -5.86 7.63
C ASN A 2 -14.90 -6.39 7.33
N ASN A 3 -14.36 -6.06 6.15
CA ASN A 3 -12.97 -6.36 5.84
C ASN A 3 -12.10 -5.29 6.52
N GLU A 4 -11.36 -5.69 7.56
CA GLU A 4 -10.49 -4.78 8.34
C GLU A 4 -9.49 -4.03 7.46
N LEU A 5 -8.99 -4.66 6.39
CA LEU A 5 -8.01 -4.05 5.49
C LEU A 5 -8.67 -3.06 4.55
N PHE A 6 -9.89 -3.37 4.07
CA PHE A 6 -10.70 -2.40 3.33
C PHE A 6 -10.96 -1.15 4.18
N GLN A 7 -11.33 -1.34 5.46
CA GLN A 7 -11.60 -0.23 6.36
C GLN A 7 -10.33 0.60 6.63
N LEU A 8 -9.18 -0.04 6.82
CA LEU A 8 -7.90 0.65 6.96
C LEU A 8 -7.57 1.49 5.72
N LEU A 9 -7.77 0.94 4.52
CA LEU A 9 -7.57 1.67 3.26
C LEU A 9 -8.52 2.87 3.14
N SER A 10 -9.80 2.69 3.46
CA SER A 10 -10.80 3.77 3.46
C SER A 10 -10.43 4.88 4.44
N ASN A 11 -10.08 4.53 5.67
CA ASN A 11 -9.67 5.49 6.69
C ASN A 11 -8.40 6.25 6.27
N ALA A 12 -7.41 5.56 5.71
CA ALA A 12 -6.19 6.19 5.23
C ALA A 12 -6.46 7.19 4.08
N GLN A 13 -7.36 6.86 3.14
CA GLN A 13 -7.78 7.79 2.08
C GLN A 13 -8.54 9.01 2.62
N ASN A 14 -9.24 8.85 3.75
CA ASN A 14 -9.92 9.94 4.46
C ASN A 14 -9.00 10.75 5.38
N GLY A 15 -7.68 10.53 5.34
CA GLY A 15 -6.69 11.31 6.08
C GLY A 15 -6.38 10.78 7.48
N ASP A 16 -6.86 9.59 7.86
CA ASP A 16 -6.48 8.95 9.11
C ASP A 16 -4.99 8.55 9.08
N LYS A 17 -4.19 9.29 9.85
CA LYS A 17 -2.75 9.07 9.98
C LYS A 17 -2.43 7.71 10.62
N ARG A 18 -3.22 7.25 11.58
CA ARG A 18 -3.00 5.96 12.24
C ARG A 18 -3.31 4.82 11.29
N ALA A 19 -4.37 4.94 10.49
CA ALA A 19 -4.67 3.96 9.44
C ALA A 19 -3.54 3.90 8.39
N THR A 20 -3.01 5.05 7.99
CA THR A 20 -1.86 5.15 7.08
C THR A 20 -0.61 4.48 7.67
N GLU A 21 -0.28 4.76 8.92
CA GLU A 21 0.84 4.14 9.64
C GLU A 21 0.65 2.62 9.76
N ASN A 22 -0.55 2.16 10.11
CA ASN A 22 -0.86 0.73 10.19
C ASN A 22 -0.69 0.02 8.83
N LEU A 23 -1.07 0.65 7.72
CA LEU A 23 -0.83 0.12 6.38
C LEU A 23 0.67 0.07 6.06
N TYR A 24 1.41 1.13 6.37
CA TYR A 24 2.86 1.15 6.21
C TYR A 24 3.52 -0.01 7.00
N LEU A 25 3.19 -0.16 8.28
CA LEU A 25 3.74 -1.22 9.13
C LEU A 25 3.39 -2.61 8.58
N LYS A 26 2.13 -2.80 8.14
CA LYS A 26 1.65 -4.05 7.56
C LYS A 26 2.41 -4.46 6.30
N PHE A 27 2.75 -3.51 5.44
CA PHE A 27 3.46 -3.75 4.18
C PHE A 27 4.95 -3.42 4.23
N SER A 28 5.50 -3.10 5.41
CA SER A 28 6.91 -2.71 5.60
C SER A 28 7.91 -3.72 5.04
N LYS A 29 7.63 -5.02 5.15
CA LYS A 29 8.48 -6.08 4.56
C LYS A 29 8.51 -6.01 3.03
N LEU A 30 7.38 -5.69 2.38
CA LEU A 30 7.32 -5.50 0.94
C LEU A 30 8.09 -4.25 0.54
N ILE A 31 7.83 -3.12 1.20
CA ILE A 31 8.50 -1.82 0.99
C ILE A 31 10.02 -2.01 1.08
N LYS A 32 10.54 -2.61 2.15
CA LYS A 32 11.98 -2.89 2.32
C LYS A 32 12.53 -3.80 1.23
N LYS A 33 11.76 -4.79 0.78
CA LYS A 33 12.17 -5.68 -0.32
C LYS A 33 12.27 -4.91 -1.64
N LEU A 34 11.36 -3.99 -1.90
CA LEU A 34 11.38 -3.15 -3.11
C LEU A 34 12.51 -2.11 -3.06
N GLY A 35 12.76 -1.49 -1.91
CA GLY A 35 13.89 -0.58 -1.70
C GLY A 35 15.24 -1.23 -2.00
N LYS A 36 15.46 -2.49 -1.59
CA LYS A 36 16.70 -3.22 -1.92
C LYS A 36 16.90 -3.50 -3.41
N ILE A 37 15.86 -3.43 -4.23
CA ILE A 37 15.97 -3.61 -5.69
C ILE A 37 16.48 -2.32 -6.34
N VAL A 38 16.15 -1.17 -5.75
CA VAL A 38 16.57 0.14 -6.24
C VAL A 38 17.92 0.44 -5.59
N GLU A 39 19.01 0.34 -6.36
CA GLU A 39 20.38 0.56 -5.89
C GLU A 39 20.69 2.06 -5.73
N SER A 40 19.94 2.78 -4.89
CA SER A 40 20.19 4.20 -4.57
C SER A 40 20.16 4.47 -3.06
N GLU A 41 20.87 5.52 -2.63
CA GLU A 41 20.90 5.93 -1.21
C GLU A 41 19.51 6.38 -0.71
N GLU A 42 18.65 6.87 -1.60
CA GLU A 42 17.30 7.37 -1.29
C GLU A 42 16.20 6.33 -1.54
N ALA A 43 16.57 5.14 -2.03
CA ALA A 43 15.66 4.10 -2.48
C ALA A 43 14.57 3.74 -1.45
N GLU A 44 14.91 3.58 -0.17
CA GLU A 44 13.90 3.21 0.83
C GLU A 44 12.86 4.32 1.03
N SER A 45 13.30 5.58 1.10
CA SER A 45 12.42 6.74 1.28
C SER A 45 11.51 6.96 0.08
N ASP A 46 12.04 6.85 -1.14
CA ASP A 46 11.26 6.98 -2.37
C ASP A 46 10.18 5.91 -2.47
N ILE A 47 10.54 4.66 -2.15
CA ILE A 47 9.60 3.54 -2.16
C ILE A 47 8.50 3.72 -1.12
N ILE A 48 8.82 4.28 0.06
CA ILE A 48 7.82 4.63 1.07
C ILE A 48 6.87 5.70 0.52
N ILE A 49 7.40 6.77 -0.07
CA ILE A 49 6.59 7.85 -0.65
C ILE A 49 5.67 7.30 -1.73
N SER A 50 6.21 6.55 -2.71
CA SER A 50 5.43 5.93 -3.78
C SER A 50 4.37 4.97 -3.24
N PHE A 51 4.66 4.21 -2.18
CA PHE A 51 3.67 3.34 -1.54
C PHE A 51 2.54 4.16 -0.91
N LEU A 52 2.85 5.24 -0.20
CA LEU A 52 1.84 6.10 0.42
C LEU A 52 0.97 6.80 -0.63
N GLU A 53 1.56 7.24 -1.75
CA GLU A 53 0.81 7.75 -2.89
C GLU A 53 -0.09 6.70 -3.52
N PHE A 54 0.41 5.47 -3.67
CA PHE A 54 -0.36 4.35 -4.17
C PHE A 54 -1.61 4.15 -3.31
N ILE A 55 -1.48 4.07 -1.98
CA ILE A 55 -2.61 3.93 -1.03
C ILE A 55 -3.67 5.03 -1.27
N LYS A 56 -3.25 6.28 -1.49
CA LYS A 56 -4.16 7.40 -1.75
C LYS A 56 -4.90 7.29 -3.08
N LYS A 57 -4.31 6.63 -4.09
CA LYS A 57 -4.84 6.56 -5.46
C LYS A 57 -5.61 5.27 -5.76
N ILE A 58 -5.60 4.28 -4.87
CA ILE A 58 -6.31 3.01 -5.10
C ILE A 58 -7.81 3.25 -5.26
N ASN A 59 -8.42 2.66 -6.28
CA ASN A 59 -9.88 2.65 -6.42
C ASN A 59 -10.50 1.60 -5.47
N LEU A 60 -10.93 2.05 -4.29
CA LEU A 60 -11.52 1.16 -3.27
C LEU A 60 -12.80 0.46 -3.73
N LYS A 61 -13.56 1.02 -4.69
CA LYS A 61 -14.77 0.36 -5.21
C LYS A 61 -14.47 -1.03 -5.80
N LYS A 62 -13.25 -1.24 -6.31
CA LYS A 62 -12.82 -2.56 -6.82
C LYS A 62 -12.60 -3.61 -5.72
N LEU A 63 -12.57 -3.19 -4.45
CA LEU A 63 -12.17 -4.00 -3.30
C LEU A 63 -13.31 -4.20 -2.28
N GLU A 64 -14.47 -3.59 -2.50
CA GLU A 64 -15.60 -3.53 -1.54
C GLU A 64 -16.08 -4.91 -1.08
N ASN A 65 -16.07 -5.89 -1.99
CA ASN A 65 -16.49 -7.27 -1.72
C ASN A 65 -15.32 -8.25 -1.66
N SER A 66 -14.09 -7.76 -1.71
CA SER A 66 -12.90 -8.61 -1.64
C SER A 66 -12.68 -9.12 -0.22
N SER A 67 -12.23 -10.36 -0.12
CA SER A 67 -11.68 -10.93 1.10
C SER A 67 -10.36 -10.26 1.48
N TYR A 68 -9.92 -10.49 2.71
CA TYR A 68 -8.65 -9.97 3.20
C TYR A 68 -7.46 -10.39 2.31
N GLY A 69 -7.40 -11.69 1.96
CA GLY A 69 -6.34 -12.25 1.13
C GLY A 69 -6.31 -11.65 -0.27
N GLU A 70 -7.48 -11.41 -0.87
CA GLU A 70 -7.60 -10.75 -2.18
C GLU A 70 -7.08 -9.31 -2.14
N ILE A 71 -7.40 -8.54 -1.09
CA ILE A 71 -6.88 -7.17 -0.94
C ILE A 71 -5.36 -7.18 -0.71
N VAL A 72 -4.83 -8.10 0.10
CA VAL A 72 -3.38 -8.24 0.30
C VAL A 72 -2.68 -8.54 -1.02
N ASN A 73 -3.21 -9.48 -1.80
CA ASN A 73 -2.65 -9.85 -3.10
C ASN A 73 -2.72 -8.69 -4.10
N TYR A 74 -3.85 -7.98 -4.15
CA TYR A 74 -4.02 -6.80 -4.97
C TYR A 74 -2.96 -5.73 -4.65
N ILE A 75 -2.81 -5.37 -3.37
CA ILE A 75 -1.80 -4.39 -2.94
C ILE A 75 -0.40 -4.85 -3.36
N TYR A 76 -0.05 -6.12 -3.11
CA TYR A 76 1.26 -6.66 -3.46
C TYR A 76 1.59 -6.51 -4.96
N ILE A 77 0.65 -6.89 -5.83
CA ILE A 77 0.85 -6.86 -7.28
C ILE A 77 0.85 -5.41 -7.78
N THR A 78 -0.16 -4.63 -7.41
CA THR A 78 -0.37 -3.30 -7.97
C THR A 78 0.60 -2.27 -7.41
N SER A 79 0.97 -2.34 -6.12
CA SER A 79 1.96 -1.41 -5.57
C SER A 79 3.32 -1.61 -6.21
N LYS A 80 3.72 -2.87 -6.46
CA LYS A 80 4.97 -3.19 -7.16
C LYS A 80 4.98 -2.58 -8.57
N LEU A 81 3.91 -2.76 -9.34
CA LEU A 81 3.77 -2.16 -10.66
C LEU A 81 3.80 -0.63 -10.60
N TYR A 82 3.06 -0.02 -9.68
CA TYR A 82 3.01 1.43 -9.51
C TYR A 82 4.39 2.02 -9.24
N ILE A 83 5.17 1.38 -8.37
CA ILE A 83 6.48 1.82 -7.93
C ILE A 83 7.55 1.80 -9.04
N PHE A 84 7.49 0.86 -9.98
CA PHE A 84 8.52 0.72 -11.02
C PHE A 84 8.12 1.33 -12.38
N ILE A 85 6.89 1.83 -12.51
CA ILE A 85 6.38 2.42 -13.75
C ILE A 85 6.23 3.95 -13.64
N ASN A 86 6.05 4.48 -12.43
CA ASN A 86 6.04 5.94 -12.16
C ASN A 86 7.41 6.39 -11.66
#